data_AF-A0A7C2JE15-F1
#
_entry.id   AF-A0A7C2JE15-F1
#
_cell.length_a   1.000
_cell.length_b   1.000
_cell.length_c   1.000
_cell.angle_alpha   90.00
_cell.angle_beta   90.00
_cell.angle_gamma   90.00
#
_symmetry.space_group_name_H-M   'P 1'
#
loop_
_entity.id
_entity.type
_entity.pdbx_description
1 polymer ?
#
loop_
_entity_poly.entity_id
_entity_poly.type
_entity_poly.pdbx_seq_one_letter_code
_entity_poly.pdbx_strand_id
1 'polypeptide(L)' 'MAAQKLTVAVGLDSPYDLLAYPDVPTYLATYGRTPVSMQALAQVIFGLEAPRGRLPVELPTQ' A
#
# COMPACT_ATOMS: atom_id res chain seq x y z
N MET A 1 9.25 25.14 -7.75
CA MET A 1 9.24 23.89 -6.97
C MET A 1 8.66 22.81 -7.86
N ALA A 2 9.39 21.74 -8.20
CA ALA A 2 8.80 20.62 -8.92
C ALA A 2 7.73 19.99 -8.01
N ALA A 3 6.51 19.79 -8.51
CA ALA A 3 5.48 19.09 -7.77
C ALA A 3 6.01 17.69 -7.42
N GLN A 4 6.08 17.36 -6.13
CA GLN A 4 6.44 16.00 -5.72
C GLN A 4 5.42 15.04 -6.32
N LYS A 5 5.90 14.02 -7.03
CA LYS A 5 5.03 13.08 -7.75
C LYS A 5 4.18 12.31 -6.73
N LEU A 6 2.88 12.58 -6.71
CA LEU A 6 1.92 11.85 -5.89
C LEU A 6 1.94 10.38 -6.30
N THR A 7 2.55 9.54 -5.47
CA THR A 7 2.82 8.13 -5.77
C THR A 7 2.25 7.28 -4.65
N VAL A 8 1.44 6.29 -5.00
CA VAL A 8 0.96 5.27 -4.08
C VAL A 8 1.46 3.93 -4.60
N ALA A 9 2.30 3.25 -3.81
CA ALA A 9 2.71 1.88 -4.12
C ALA A 9 1.76 0.89 -3.46
N VAL A 10 1.47 -0.21 -4.16
CA VAL A 10 0.58 -1.26 -3.69
C VAL A 10 1.27 -2.61 -3.77
N GLY A 11 1.55 -3.20 -2.61
CA GLY A 11 2.08 -4.55 -2.46
C GLY A 11 0.98 -5.59 -2.55
N LEU A 12 1.03 -6.42 -3.58
CA LEU A 12 -0.07 -7.34 -3.87
C LEU A 12 0.00 -8.64 -3.09
N ASP A 13 1.20 -9.15 -2.81
CA ASP A 13 1.39 -10.42 -2.12
C ASP A 13 2.15 -10.25 -0.81
N SER A 14 3.17 -9.40 -0.81
CA SER A 14 4.12 -9.22 0.29
C SER A 14 4.21 -7.75 0.72
N PRO A 15 4.26 -7.45 2.03
CA PRO A 15 4.52 -6.10 2.50
C PRO A 15 6.00 -5.72 2.37
N TYR A 16 6.89 -6.70 2.17
CA TYR A 16 8.34 -6.49 2.10
C TYR A 16 8.80 -5.86 0.78
N ASP A 17 7.93 -5.76 -0.23
CA ASP A 17 8.25 -5.05 -1.47
C ASP A 17 8.60 -3.57 -1.18
N LEU A 18 8.03 -3.00 -0.11
CA LEU A 18 8.40 -1.67 0.39
C LEU A 18 9.90 -1.53 0.68
N LEU A 19 10.58 -2.59 1.10
CA LEU A 19 12.01 -2.54 1.44
C LEU A 19 12.91 -2.26 0.22
N ALA A 20 12.42 -2.53 -0.99
CA ALA A 20 13.16 -2.25 -2.22
C ALA A 20 13.08 -0.76 -2.63
N TYR A 21 12.15 0.00 -2.07
CA TYR A 21 11.92 1.42 -2.36
C TYR A 21 11.31 2.14 -1.14
N PRO A 22 12.06 2.25 -0.03
CA PRO A 22 11.53 2.76 1.25
C PRO A 22 11.10 4.22 1.20
N ASP A 23 11.56 4.99 0.22
CA ASP A 23 11.27 6.43 0.07
C ASP A 23 9.88 6.73 -0.53
N VAL A 24 9.07 5.70 -0.82
CA VAL A 24 7.73 5.91 -1.36
C VAL A 24 6.84 6.63 -0.33
N PRO A 25 6.12 7.69 -0.70
CA PRO A 25 5.37 8.49 0.28
C PRO A 25 4.13 7.78 0.85
N THR A 26 3.55 6.84 0.10
CA THR A 26 2.38 6.06 0.54
C THR A 26 2.51 4.62 0.06
N TYR A 27 2.29 3.66 0.96
CA TYR A 27 2.31 2.23 0.67
C TYR A 27 1.08 1.52 1.25
N LEU A 28 0.45 0.65 0.45
CA LEU A 28 -0.66 -0.20 0.87
C LEU A 28 -0.33 -1.67 0.57
N ALA A 29 -0.53 -2.56 1.55
CA ALA A 29 -0.42 -4.00 1.33
C ALA A 29 -1.82 -4.63 1.22
N THR A 30 -2.14 -5.26 0.09
CA THR A 30 -3.46 -5.88 -0.14
C THR A 30 -3.50 -7.38 0.12
N TYR A 31 -2.33 -8.05 0.14
CA TYR A 31 -2.19 -9.50 0.38
C TYR A 31 -3.08 -10.38 -0.52
N GLY A 32 -3.43 -9.88 -1.70
CA GLY A 32 -4.21 -10.60 -2.67
C GLY A 32 -4.51 -9.78 -3.91
N ARG A 33 -4.77 -10.51 -4.99
CA ARG A 33 -5.09 -9.98 -6.32
C ARG A 33 -6.50 -10.33 -6.79
N THR A 34 -7.34 -10.77 -5.87
CA THR A 34 -8.73 -11.13 -6.18
C THR A 34 -9.55 -9.88 -6.53
N PRO A 35 -10.63 -10.01 -7.31
CA PRO A 35 -11.51 -8.88 -7.63
C PRO A 35 -12.03 -8.13 -6.38
N VAL A 36 -12.37 -8.85 -5.30
CA VAL A 36 -12.83 -8.24 -4.05
C VAL A 36 -11.72 -7.44 -3.36
N SER A 37 -10.48 -7.94 -3.36
CA SER A 37 -9.32 -7.21 -2.83
C SER A 37 -9.07 -5.92 -3.61
N MET A 38 -9.17 -5.97 -4.94
CA MET A 38 -8.98 -4.80 -5.80
C MET A 38 -10.09 -3.76 -5.64
N GLN A 39 -11.33 -4.19 -5.45
CA GLN A 39 -12.44 -3.28 -5.17
C GLN A 39 -12.27 -2.58 -3.82
N ALA A 40 -11.86 -3.31 -2.77
CA ALA A 40 -11.57 -2.73 -1.46
C ALA A 40 -10.39 -1.75 -1.53
N LEU A 41 -9.31 -2.11 -2.25
CA LEU A 41 -8.18 -1.21 -2.50
C LEU A 41 -8.62 0.09 -3.16
N ALA A 42 -9.46 0.02 -4.20
CA ALA A 42 -9.98 1.20 -4.88
C ALA A 42 -10.79 2.09 -3.91
N GLN A 43 -11.68 1.51 -3.10
CA GLN A 43 -12.44 2.25 -2.10
C GLN A 43 -11.53 3.00 -1.11
N VAL A 44 -10.43 2.37 -0.68
CA VAL A 44 -9.44 3.02 0.20
C VAL A 44 -8.68 4.14 -0.51
N ILE A 45 -8.18 3.91 -1.74
CA ILE A 45 -7.43 4.91 -2.51
C ILE A 45 -8.29 6.15 -2.80
N PHE A 46 -9.57 5.95 -3.13
CA PHE A 46 -10.52 7.04 -3.40
C PHE A 46 -11.12 7.66 -2.12
N GLY A 47 -10.72 7.21 -0.92
CA GLY A 47 -11.20 7.76 0.34
C GLY A 47 -12.66 7.45 0.66
N LEU A 48 -13.24 6.43 0.01
CA LEU A 48 -14.60 5.95 0.27
C LEU A 48 -14.66 5.10 1.54
N GLU A 49 -13.56 4.45 1.91
CA GLU A 49 -13.41 3.60 3.09
C GLU A 49 -12.06 3.87 3.76
N ALA A 50 -12.01 3.77 5.10
CA ALA A 50 -10.76 3.87 5.84
C ALA A 50 -10.01 2.52 5.86
N PRO A 51 -8.67 2.49 5.72
CA PRO A 51 -7.91 1.26 5.86
C PRO A 51 -7.95 0.77 7.31
N ARG A 52 -8.47 -0.44 7.53
CA ARG A 52 -8.60 -1.06 8.87
C ARG A 52 -7.58 -2.17 9.14
N GLY A 53 -6.86 -2.60 8.11
CA GLY A 53 -5.85 -3.65 8.23
C GLY A 53 -4.69 -3.21 9.12
N ARG A 54 -4.14 -4.15 9.88
CA ARG A 54 -2.87 -3.97 10.60
C ARG A 54 -1.86 -4.95 10.02
N LEU A 55 -0.61 -4.53 9.98
CA LEU A 55 0.47 -5.37 9.50
C LEU A 55 0.58 -6.61 10.43
N PRO A 56 0.49 -7.85 9.90
CA PRO A 56 0.58 -9.07 10.71
C PRO A 56 2.02 -9.50 10.97
N VAL A 57 2.99 -8.75 10.45
CA VAL A 57 4.44 -9.01 10.53
C VAL A 57 5.16 -7.72 10.93
N GLU A 58 6.42 -7.85 11.32
CA GLU A 58 7.30 -6.69 11.52
C GLU A 58 8.07 -6.41 10.23
N LEU A 59 8.16 -5.13 9.84
CA LEU A 59 9.11 -4.73 8.81
C LEU A 59 10.45 -4.43 9.49
N PRO A 60 11.57 -4.96 8.97
CA PRO A 60 12.89 -4.57 9.44
C PRO A 60 13.07 -3.06 9.31
N THR A 61 13.53 -2.42 10.38
CA THR A 61 14.09 -1.07 10.30
C THR A 61 15.47 -1.18 9.65
N GLN A 62 15.69 -0.49 8.54
CA GLN A 62 17.02 -0.27 7.97
C GLN A 62 17.87 0.58 8.92
#